data_AF-K0BAF8-F1
#
_entry.id   AF-K0BAF8-F1
#
_cell.length_a   1.000
_cell.length_b   1.000
_cell.length_c   1.000
_cell.angle_alpha   90.00
_cell.angle_beta   90.00
_cell.angle_gamma   90.00
#
_symmetry.space_group_name_H-M   'P 1'
#
loop_
_entity.id
_entity.type
_entity.pdbx_description
1 polymer ?
#
loop_
_entity_poly.entity_id
_entity_poly.type
_entity_poly.pdbx_seq_one_letter_code
_entity_poly.pdbx_strand_id
1 'polypeptide(L)'
;MLSKRTIIGLVVGTTIIAIGGYSLLSHIGTITINENYVLGVGDAIPYTIPAPASTPQHMKIVGDAFDLKLQSPADGLQIPNTSYKKELTLDWVHFEDGETKILIQNTGNTELTITGKLIRSSDPIWFTFDLMVITSGMVIIGFSMGFTLRKPKGF
;
A
#
# COMPACT_ATOMS: atom_id res chain seq x y z
N MET A 1 29.41 28.44 -19.71
CA MET A 1 27.94 28.55 -19.80
C MET A 1 27.34 27.19 -20.09
N LEU A 2 26.43 26.73 -19.25
CA LEU A 2 25.63 25.52 -19.51
C LEU A 2 24.79 25.73 -20.77
N SER A 3 24.60 24.69 -21.58
CA SER A 3 23.75 24.79 -22.76
C SER A 3 22.29 24.87 -22.32
N LYS A 4 21.42 25.46 -23.15
CA LYS A 4 19.97 25.47 -22.89
C LYS A 4 19.43 24.05 -22.63
N ARG A 5 19.96 23.04 -23.33
CA ARG A 5 19.59 21.62 -23.16
C ARG A 5 20.01 21.05 -21.81
N THR A 6 21.18 21.45 -21.30
CA THR A 6 21.66 21.06 -19.96
C THR A 6 20.80 21.66 -18.87
N ILE A 7 20.43 22.94 -19.01
CA ILE A 7 19.58 23.63 -18.04
C ILE A 7 18.21 22.94 -17.97
N ILE A 8 17.61 22.62 -19.12
CA ILE A 8 16.34 21.89 -19.19
C ILE A 8 16.48 20.51 -18.53
N GLY A 9 17.50 19.74 -18.88
CA GLY A 9 17.72 18.41 -18.29
C GLY A 9 17.96 18.44 -16.79
N LEU A 10 18.69 19.45 -16.29
CA LEU A 10 18.89 19.66 -14.85
C LEU A 10 17.58 19.96 -14.15
N VAL A 11 16.78 20.91 -14.67
CA VAL A 11 15.51 21.32 -14.05
C VAL A 11 14.50 20.16 -14.05
N VAL A 12 14.35 19.48 -15.18
CA VAL A 12 13.42 18.35 -15.32
C VAL A 12 13.88 17.18 -14.45
N GLY A 13 15.15 16.80 -14.53
CA GLY A 13 15.67 15.68 -13.76
C GLY A 13 15.64 15.92 -12.25
N THR A 14 15.95 17.14 -11.78
CA THR A 14 15.86 17.49 -10.36
C THR A 14 14.42 17.44 -9.87
N THR A 15 13.47 17.93 -10.67
CA THR A 15 12.04 17.84 -10.34
C THR A 15 11.58 16.38 -10.19
N ILE A 16 11.97 15.51 -11.12
CA ILE A 16 11.64 14.08 -11.07
C ILE A 16 12.23 13.41 -9.82
N ILE A 17 13.51 13.68 -9.53
CA ILE A 17 14.18 13.15 -8.33
C ILE A 17 13.48 13.64 -7.05
N ALA A 18 13.08 14.91 -6.99
CA ALA A 18 12.37 15.45 -5.83
C ALA A 18 11.01 14.77 -5.62
N ILE A 19 10.25 14.53 -6.70
CA ILE A 19 8.98 13.79 -6.64
C ILE A 19 9.21 12.35 -6.17
N GLY A 20 10.16 11.64 -6.78
CA GLY A 20 10.47 10.26 -6.39
C GLY A 20 10.99 10.15 -4.96
N GLY A 21 11.81 11.10 -4.51
CA GLY A 21 12.32 11.16 -3.14
C GLY A 21 11.23 11.44 -2.12
N TYR A 22 10.30 12.35 -2.41
CA TYR A 22 9.13 12.59 -1.56
C TYR A 22 8.22 11.35 -1.48
N SER A 23 7.93 10.73 -2.64
CA SER A 23 7.14 9.50 -2.73
C SER A 23 7.76 8.37 -1.92
N LEU A 24 9.08 8.17 -2.04
CA LEU A 24 9.84 7.17 -1.28
C LEU A 24 9.71 7.36 0.23
N LEU A 25 9.83 8.60 0.71
CA LEU A 25 9.66 8.89 2.14
C LEU A 25 8.23 8.61 2.61
N SER A 26 7.23 8.86 1.78
CA SER A 26 5.82 8.60 2.12
C SER A 26 5.45 7.10 2.10
N HIS A 27 6.19 6.29 1.35
CA HIS A 27 5.97 4.85 1.26
C HIS A 27 6.85 4.03 2.21
N ILE A 28 7.77 4.62 2.97
CA ILE A 28 8.55 3.86 3.97
C ILE A 28 7.77 3.71 5.27
N GLY A 29 7.60 2.46 5.72
CA GLY A 29 7.01 2.12 7.02
C GLY A 29 5.58 1.56 6.93
N THR A 30 4.75 1.89 7.92
CA THR A 30 3.35 1.46 8.01
C THR A 30 2.42 2.54 7.49
N ILE A 31 1.50 2.17 6.61
CA ILE A 31 0.44 3.05 6.12
C ILE A 31 -0.90 2.71 6.78
N THR A 32 -1.67 3.73 7.13
CA THR A 32 -3.02 3.56 7.64
C THR A 32 -4.00 3.68 6.49
N ILE A 33 -4.80 2.66 6.26
CA ILE A 33 -5.86 2.63 5.25
C ILE A 33 -7.20 2.60 5.97
N ASN A 34 -8.08 3.53 5.60
CA ASN A 34 -9.49 3.47 5.98
C ASN A 34 -10.23 2.78 4.84
N GLU A 35 -10.71 1.58 5.09
CA GLU A 35 -11.50 0.81 4.14
C GLU A 35 -12.98 1.00 4.45
N ASN A 36 -13.77 1.26 3.40
CA ASN A 36 -15.22 1.23 3.45
C ASN A 36 -15.71 0.45 2.23
N TYR A 37 -16.19 -0.76 2.46
CA TYR A 37 -16.59 -1.69 1.40
C TYR A 37 -17.98 -2.23 1.67
N VAL A 38 -18.72 -2.53 0.61
CA VAL A 38 -20.06 -3.14 0.67
C VAL A 38 -20.02 -4.46 -0.09
N LEU A 39 -20.43 -5.54 0.57
CA LEU A 39 -20.56 -6.88 -0.02
C LEU A 39 -22.03 -7.21 -0.27
N GLY A 40 -22.30 -7.74 -1.46
CA GLY A 40 -23.61 -8.28 -1.81
C GLY A 40 -23.96 -9.54 -1.02
N VAL A 41 -25.22 -9.95 -1.12
CA VAL A 41 -25.72 -11.18 -0.48
C VAL A 41 -25.11 -12.41 -1.16
N GLY A 42 -24.51 -13.31 -0.38
CA GLY A 42 -23.86 -14.52 -0.88
C GLY A 42 -22.41 -14.34 -1.32
N ASP A 43 -21.92 -13.09 -1.42
CA ASP A 43 -20.55 -12.81 -1.81
C ASP A 43 -19.56 -13.13 -0.67
N ALA A 44 -18.35 -13.51 -1.07
CA ALA A 44 -17.22 -13.71 -0.17
C ALA A 44 -16.00 -12.95 -0.70
N ILE A 45 -15.28 -12.30 0.21
CA ILE A 45 -14.05 -11.58 -0.12
C ILE A 45 -12.92 -11.99 0.83
N PRO A 46 -11.75 -12.36 0.28
CA PRO A 46 -10.54 -12.54 1.06
C PRO A 46 -9.81 -11.20 1.22
N TYR A 47 -9.46 -10.85 2.45
CA TYR A 47 -8.57 -9.75 2.80
C TYR A 47 -7.22 -10.31 3.25
N THR A 48 -6.14 -9.66 2.81
CA THR A 48 -4.78 -9.95 3.28
C THR A 48 -4.17 -8.65 3.81
N ILE A 49 -3.77 -8.67 5.07
CA ILE A 49 -3.26 -7.50 5.78
C ILE A 49 -1.82 -7.82 6.19
N PRO A 50 -0.82 -7.40 5.39
CA PRO A 50 0.58 -7.46 5.82
C PRO A 50 0.79 -6.37 6.87
N ALA A 51 1.19 -6.73 8.09
CA ALA A 51 1.51 -5.73 9.11
C ALA A 51 2.65 -6.21 10.02
N PRO A 52 3.45 -5.28 10.56
CA PRO A 52 4.53 -5.64 11.47
C PRO A 52 3.98 -6.04 12.85
N ALA A 53 4.81 -6.68 13.65
CA ALA A 53 4.52 -7.08 15.01
C ALA A 53 4.10 -5.87 15.87
N SER A 54 3.24 -6.14 16.84
CA SER A 54 2.63 -5.15 17.75
C SER A 54 1.78 -4.08 17.07
N THR A 55 1.33 -4.30 15.83
CA THR A 55 0.45 -3.36 15.12
C THR A 55 -1.02 -3.61 15.46
N PRO A 56 -1.73 -2.64 16.08
CA PRO A 56 -3.16 -2.76 16.35
C PRO A 56 -3.98 -2.56 15.08
N GLN A 57 -5.02 -3.38 14.93
CA GLN A 57 -5.97 -3.36 13.84
C GLN A 57 -7.39 -3.19 14.38
N HIS A 58 -8.20 -2.42 13.67
CA HIS A 58 -9.60 -2.21 14.01
C HIS A 58 -10.48 -2.43 12.78
N MET A 59 -11.46 -3.32 12.89
CA MET A 59 -12.43 -3.58 11.83
C MET A 59 -13.83 -3.71 12.40
N LYS A 60 -14.77 -3.03 11.77
CA LYS A 60 -16.19 -3.07 12.08
C LYS A 60 -16.95 -3.63 10.88
N ILE A 61 -17.79 -4.62 11.13
CA ILE A 61 -18.62 -5.26 10.11
C ILE A 61 -20.08 -5.12 10.54
N VAL A 62 -20.92 -4.63 9.64
CA VAL A 62 -22.36 -4.40 9.89
C VAL A 62 -23.17 -5.05 8.77
N GLY A 63 -24.16 -5.86 9.12
CA GLY A 63 -25.11 -6.47 8.20
C GLY A 63 -25.89 -7.61 8.86
N ASP A 64 -26.86 -8.20 8.15
CA ASP A 64 -27.81 -9.16 8.74
C ASP A 64 -27.12 -10.40 9.34
N ALA A 65 -26.36 -11.14 8.52
CA ALA A 65 -25.56 -12.29 8.96
C ALA A 65 -24.31 -12.49 8.09
N PHE A 66 -23.22 -12.95 8.69
CA PHE A 66 -21.96 -13.22 7.98
C PHE A 66 -21.10 -14.24 8.70
N ASP A 67 -20.31 -14.96 7.91
CA ASP A 67 -19.27 -15.86 8.41
C ASP A 67 -17.91 -15.16 8.31
N LEU A 68 -17.13 -15.29 9.38
CA LEU A 68 -15.78 -14.74 9.45
C LEU A 68 -14.78 -15.85 9.77
N LYS A 69 -13.73 -15.93 8.95
CA LYS A 69 -12.56 -16.77 9.22
C LYS A 69 -11.32 -15.90 9.25
N LEU A 70 -10.60 -15.91 10.36
CA LEU A 70 -9.35 -15.17 10.52
C LEU A 70 -8.19 -16.15 10.71
N GLN A 71 -7.10 -15.89 10.00
CA GLN A 71 -5.81 -16.57 10.15
C GLN A 71 -4.74 -15.53 10.44
N SER A 72 -4.04 -15.70 11.56
CA SER A 72 -2.91 -14.86 11.94
C SER A 72 -1.57 -15.45 11.52
N PRO A 73 -0.52 -14.61 11.42
CA PRO A 73 0.83 -15.07 11.08
C PRO A 73 1.48 -15.94 12.16
N ALA A 74 1.08 -15.80 13.43
CA ALA A 74 1.54 -16.62 14.55
C ALA A 74 0.37 -17.35 15.22
N ASP A 75 0.66 -18.43 15.96
CA ASP A 75 -0.30 -19.12 16.80
C ASP A 75 -0.75 -18.20 17.94
N GLY A 76 -1.96 -17.63 17.86
CA GLY A 76 -2.42 -16.70 18.90
C GLY A 76 -3.74 -15.97 18.66
N LEU A 77 -4.26 -15.91 17.42
CA LEU A 77 -5.59 -15.35 17.19
C LEU A 77 -6.65 -16.44 17.12
N GLN A 78 -7.42 -16.55 18.20
CA GLN A 78 -8.65 -17.34 18.29
C GLN A 78 -9.86 -16.42 18.19
N ILE A 79 -10.11 -15.81 17.03
CA ILE A 79 -11.49 -15.44 16.73
C ILE A 79 -12.15 -16.74 16.30
N PRO A 80 -13.16 -17.24 17.04
CA PRO A 80 -13.81 -18.47 16.66
C PRO A 80 -14.44 -18.30 15.27
N ASN A 81 -14.21 -19.29 14.40
CA ASN A 81 -14.86 -19.39 13.09
C ASN A 81 -16.36 -19.62 13.32
N THR A 82 -17.09 -18.53 13.51
CA THR A 82 -18.52 -18.55 13.83
C THR A 82 -19.27 -17.58 12.95
N SER A 83 -20.55 -17.86 12.76
CA SER A 83 -21.47 -16.92 12.12
C SER A 83 -21.83 -15.81 13.10
N TYR A 84 -21.70 -14.57 12.66
CA TYR A 84 -22.09 -13.38 13.40
C TYR A 84 -23.33 -12.75 12.78
N LYS A 85 -24.06 -11.96 13.57
CA LYS A 85 -25.30 -11.29 13.13
C LYS A 85 -25.27 -9.82 13.55
N LYS A 86 -25.87 -8.96 12.73
CA LYS A 86 -25.99 -7.50 12.89
C LYS A 86 -24.67 -6.72 12.86
N GLU A 87 -23.83 -6.90 13.88
CA GLU A 87 -22.63 -6.10 14.06
C GLU A 87 -21.54 -6.90 14.76
N LEU A 88 -20.31 -6.81 14.22
CA LEU A 88 -19.11 -7.31 14.86
C LEU A 88 -18.05 -6.22 14.81
N THR A 89 -17.45 -5.94 15.96
CA THR A 89 -16.24 -5.13 16.06
C THR A 89 -15.10 -6.04 16.45
N LEU A 90 -14.04 -6.01 15.66
CA LEU A 90 -12.83 -6.80 15.82
C LEU A 90 -11.66 -5.87 16.10
N ASP A 91 -11.03 -6.10 17.24
CA ASP A 91 -9.80 -5.46 17.67
C ASP A 91 -8.75 -6.56 17.86
N TRP A 92 -7.66 -6.50 17.09
CA TRP A 92 -6.56 -7.44 17.25
C TRP A 92 -5.21 -6.77 17.06
N VAL A 93 -4.16 -7.44 17.54
CA VAL A 93 -2.77 -7.01 17.40
C VAL A 93 -1.99 -8.12 16.73
N HIS A 94 -1.11 -7.76 15.79
CA HIS A 94 -0.18 -8.73 15.20
C HIS A 94 0.87 -9.13 16.24
N PHE A 95 0.99 -10.42 16.57
CA PHE A 95 2.01 -10.90 17.49
C PHE A 95 3.39 -10.99 16.84
N GLU A 96 3.45 -11.32 15.56
CA GLU A 96 4.66 -11.42 14.76
C GLU A 96 4.52 -10.64 13.45
N ASP A 97 5.64 -10.33 12.82
CA ASP A 97 5.69 -9.76 11.48
C ASP A 97 5.09 -10.77 10.48
N GLY A 98 4.06 -10.36 9.74
CA GLY A 98 3.48 -11.23 8.73
C GLY A 98 2.12 -10.78 8.21
N GLU A 99 1.45 -11.69 7.52
CA GLU A 99 0.17 -11.46 6.87
C GLU A 99 -0.97 -12.07 7.68
N THR A 100 -1.94 -11.24 8.05
CA THR A 100 -3.24 -11.73 8.54
C THR A 100 -4.18 -11.91 7.36
N LYS A 101 -4.80 -13.09 7.25
CA LYS A 101 -5.79 -13.40 6.21
C LYS A 101 -7.18 -13.46 6.83
N ILE A 102 -8.12 -12.71 6.27
CA ILE A 102 -9.50 -12.66 6.74
C ILE A 102 -10.42 -13.01 5.57
N LEU A 103 -11.25 -14.02 5.73
CA LEU A 103 -12.31 -14.34 4.79
C LEU A 103 -13.64 -13.92 5.41
N ILE A 104 -14.33 -12.99 4.74
CA ILE A 104 -15.67 -12.53 5.14
C ILE A 104 -16.65 -12.99 4.07
N GLN A 105 -17.69 -13.71 4.48
CA GLN A 105 -18.76 -14.18 3.60
C GLN A 105 -20.10 -13.69 4.11
N ASN A 106 -20.87 -13.02 3.25
CA ASN A 106 -22.21 -12.58 3.57
C ASN A 106 -23.19 -13.75 3.44
N THR A 107 -23.80 -14.16 4.55
CA THR A 107 -24.79 -15.25 4.63
C THR A 107 -26.19 -14.75 4.94
N GLY A 108 -26.36 -13.44 5.12
CA GLY A 108 -27.64 -12.79 5.44
C GLY A 108 -28.44 -12.40 4.21
N ASN A 109 -29.56 -11.70 4.43
CA ASN A 109 -30.46 -11.25 3.35
C ASN A 109 -30.23 -9.79 2.92
N THR A 110 -29.27 -9.10 3.54
CA THR A 110 -28.95 -7.70 3.27
C THR A 110 -27.50 -7.54 2.85
N GLU A 111 -27.16 -6.41 2.25
CA GLU A 111 -25.78 -6.02 2.02
C GLU A 111 -25.00 -5.91 3.34
N LEU A 112 -23.71 -6.21 3.27
CA LEU A 112 -22.79 -6.19 4.40
C LEU A 112 -21.81 -5.02 4.22
N THR A 113 -21.81 -4.08 5.16
CA THR A 113 -20.87 -2.96 5.19
C THR A 113 -19.68 -3.30 6.08
N ILE A 114 -18.48 -3.22 5.52
CA ILE A 114 -17.22 -3.39 6.24
C ILE A 114 -16.54 -2.03 6.31
N THR A 115 -16.25 -1.58 7.52
CA THR A 115 -15.51 -0.34 7.77
C THR A 115 -14.34 -0.66 8.67
N GLY A 116 -13.12 -0.40 8.23
CA GLY A 116 -11.91 -0.74 8.97
C GLY A 116 -10.85 0.34 8.90
N LYS A 117 -10.11 0.49 9.98
CA LYS A 117 -8.85 1.23 10.00
C LYS A 117 -7.73 0.21 10.11
N LEU A 118 -7.13 -0.10 8.97
CA LEU A 118 -6.11 -1.13 8.84
C LEU A 118 -4.73 -0.46 8.73
N ILE A 119 -3.80 -0.86 9.57
CA ILE A 119 -2.41 -0.41 9.50
C ILE A 119 -1.62 -1.52 8.80
N ARG A 120 -1.19 -1.27 7.57
CA ARG A 120 -0.43 -2.26 6.80
C ARG A 120 0.99 -1.81 6.52
N SER A 121 1.89 -2.77 6.40
CA SER A 121 3.23 -2.54 5.86
C SER A 121 3.10 -2.02 4.42
N SER A 122 3.90 -1.02 4.08
CA SER A 122 3.97 -0.56 2.70
C SER A 122 4.42 -1.67 1.75
N ASP A 123 3.81 -1.69 0.58
CA ASP A 123 4.10 -2.68 -0.46
C ASP A 123 5.51 -2.44 -1.04
N PRO A 124 6.39 -3.47 -1.10
CA PRO A 124 7.75 -3.34 -1.63
C PRO A 124 7.79 -2.80 -3.07
N ILE A 125 6.72 -3.03 -3.83
CA ILE A 125 6.59 -2.63 -5.24
C ILE A 125 6.66 -1.10 -5.39
N TRP A 126 6.02 -0.34 -4.49
CA TRP A 126 6.03 1.12 -4.56
C TRP A 126 7.43 1.69 -4.31
N PHE A 127 8.18 1.09 -3.39
CA PHE A 127 9.58 1.42 -3.16
C PHE A 127 10.43 1.22 -4.42
N THR A 128 10.24 0.11 -5.15
CA THR A 128 10.95 -0.14 -6.41
C THR A 128 10.60 0.89 -7.49
N PHE A 129 9.32 1.27 -7.59
CA PHE A 129 8.88 2.33 -8.51
C PHE A 129 9.49 3.68 -8.16
N ASP A 130 9.50 4.05 -6.89
CA ASP A 130 10.11 5.29 -6.42
C ASP A 130 11.59 5.36 -6.78
N LEU A 131 12.33 4.25 -6.61
CA LEU A 131 13.74 4.14 -6.99
C LEU A 131 13.94 4.21 -8.52
N MET A 132 13.04 3.60 -9.30
CA MET A 132 13.06 3.70 -10.76
C MET A 132 12.84 5.15 -11.25
N VAL A 133 11.94 5.90 -10.60
CA VAL A 133 11.70 7.32 -10.93
C VAL A 133 12.93 8.16 -10.61
N ILE A 134 13.54 7.97 -9.43
CA ILE A 134 14.77 8.67 -9.02
C ILE A 134 15.91 8.38 -10.00
N THR A 135 16.14 7.11 -10.33
CA THR A 135 17.21 6.71 -11.26
C THR A 135 16.99 7.26 -12.66
N SER A 136 15.75 7.31 -13.15
CA SER A 136 15.40 7.94 -14.43
C SER A 136 15.73 9.43 -14.43
N GLY A 137 15.44 10.15 -13.35
CA GLY A 137 15.82 11.56 -13.18
C GLY A 137 17.34 11.76 -13.23
N MET A 138 18.11 10.89 -12.57
CA MET A 138 19.58 10.92 -12.64
C MET A 138 20.10 10.68 -14.06
N VAL A 139 19.51 9.74 -14.79
CA VAL A 139 19.85 9.45 -16.18
C VAL A 139 19.59 10.66 -17.08
N ILE A 140 18.44 11.34 -16.94
CA ILE A 140 18.12 12.56 -17.70
C ILE A 140 19.17 13.65 -17.48
N ILE A 141 19.57 13.87 -16.23
CA ILE A 141 20.63 14.82 -15.88
C ILE A 141 21.95 14.41 -16.57
N GLY A 142 22.36 13.15 -16.41
CA GLY A 142 23.59 12.62 -17.00
C GLY A 142 23.65 12.74 -18.52
N PHE A 143 22.57 12.37 -19.22
CA PHE A 143 22.48 12.53 -20.68
C PHE A 143 22.54 14.01 -21.09
N SER A 144 21.81 14.89 -20.40
CA SER A 144 21.81 16.33 -20.72
C SER A 144 23.20 16.97 -20.57
N MET A 145 23.97 16.52 -19.58
CA MET A 145 25.37 16.93 -19.39
C MET A 145 26.31 16.29 -20.43
N GLY A 146 26.12 15.01 -20.75
CA GLY A 146 26.89 14.29 -21.76
C GLY A 146 26.81 14.90 -23.17
N PHE A 147 25.63 15.35 -23.59
CA PHE A 147 25.43 16.10 -24.84
C PHE A 147 26.12 17.49 -24.84
N THR A 148 26.44 18.03 -23.66
CA THR A 148 27.10 19.34 -23.54
C THR A 148 28.62 19.22 -23.57
N LEU A 149 29.15 18.11 -23.04
CA LEU A 149 30.58 17.81 -23.07
C LEU A 149 31.05 17.34 -24.45
N ARG A 150 30.20 16.64 -25.20
CA ARG A 150 30.43 16.32 -26.63
C ARG A 150 29.93 17.46 -27.53
N LYS A 151 30.58 18.64 -27.48
CA LYS A 151 30.49 19.55 -28.65
C LYS A 151 31.09 18.82 -29.85
N PRO A 152 30.41 18.74 -31.02
CA PRO A 152 31.04 18.22 -32.22
C PRO A 152 32.23 19.12 -32.54
N LYS A 153 33.45 18.56 -32.44
CA LYS A 153 34.63 19.20 -33.00
C LYS A 153 34.57 18.98 -34.52
N GLY A 154 34.05 19.98 -35.24
CA GLY A 154 34.21 20.14 -36.69
C GLY A 154 33.33 19.27 -37.59
N PHE A 155 32.50 19.92 -38.39
CA PHE A 155 32.55 19.81 -39.85
C PHE A 155 32.38 21.21 -40.42
#